data_AF-A0A7Y2JGX2-F1
#
_entry.id   AF-A0A7Y2JGX2-F1
#
_cell.length_a   1.000
_cell.length_b   1.000
_cell.length_c   1.000
_cell.angle_alpha   90.00
_cell.angle_beta   90.00
_cell.angle_gamma   90.00
#
_symmetry.space_group_name_H-M   'P 1'
#
loop_
_entity.id
_entity.type
_entity.pdbx_description
1 polymer ?
#
loop_
_entity_poly.entity_id
_entity_poly.type
_entity_poly.pdbx_seq_one_letter_code
_entity_poly.pdbx_strand_id
1 'polypeptide(L)' 'KDAYKVGLPRKGKIKEIFNSDLKKYFGSGLYKNTIRTTEDKPWHFRDFSVDVKLPPLGMVVFKYSK' A
#
# COMPACT_ATOMS: atom_id res chain seq x y z
N LYS A 1 3.33 14.83 4.00
CA LYS A 1 1.92 14.37 3.92
C LYS A 1 1.90 13.18 2.96
N ASP A 2 2.19 11.97 3.44
CA ASP A 2 2.75 10.91 2.58
C ASP A 2 2.07 9.53 2.74
N ALA A 3 1.05 9.42 3.59
CA ALA A 3 0.41 8.16 3.92
C ALA A 3 -1.08 8.23 3.59
N TYR A 4 -1.50 7.48 2.59
CA TYR A 4 -2.88 7.28 2.19
C TYR A 4 -3.45 6.04 2.88
N LYS A 5 -4.60 6.19 3.54
CA LYS A 5 -5.24 5.10 4.27
C LYS A 5 -6.18 4.31 3.37
N VAL A 6 -6.02 2.99 3.36
CA VAL A 6 -6.86 2.06 2.59
C VAL A 6 -7.50 1.05 3.53
N GLY A 7 -8.82 0.88 3.42
CA GLY A 7 -9.55 -0.15 4.15
C GLY A 7 -9.33 -1.53 3.56
N LEU A 8 -9.17 -2.54 4.42
CA LEU A 8 -8.87 -3.93 4.08
C LEU A 8 -9.83 -4.89 4.79
N PRO A 9 -10.28 -5.97 4.12
CA PRO A 9 -11.30 -6.88 4.68
C PRO A 9 -10.73 -7.89 5.69
N ARG A 10 -9.40 -8.03 5.75
CA ARG A 10 -8.73 -9.03 6.58
C ARG A 10 -7.48 -8.47 7.24
N LYS A 11 -7.25 -8.89 8.49
CA LYS A 11 -6.01 -8.71 9.22
C LYS A 11 -4.89 -9.51 8.58
N GLY A 12 -3.70 -8.92 8.48
CA GLY A 12 -2.52 -9.60 7.98
C GLY A 12 -1.36 -8.66 7.72
N LYS A 13 -0.34 -9.18 7.04
CA LYS A 13 0.74 -8.37 6.48
C LYS A 13 0.54 -8.28 4.99
N ILE A 14 0.56 -7.08 4.44
CA ILE A 14 0.56 -6.87 3.00
C ILE A 14 1.97 -6.51 2.54
N LYS A 15 2.34 -7.04 1.37
CA LYS A 15 3.60 -6.74 0.71
C LYS A 15 3.31 -6.10 -0.64
N GLU A 16 3.98 -5.00 -0.94
CA GLU A 16 3.98 -4.41 -2.27
C GLU A 16 4.62 -5.41 -3.24
N ILE A 17 3.88 -5.82 -4.27
CA ILE A 17 4.34 -6.75 -5.31
C ILE A 17 4.60 -6.04 -6.63
N PHE A 18 3.97 -4.88 -6.85
CA PHE A 18 4.15 -4.10 -8.05
C PHE A 18 4.01 -2.61 -7.74
N ASN A 19 4.79 -1.80 -8.44
CA ASN A 19 4.78 -0.36 -8.30
C ASN A 19 5.26 0.25 -9.62
N SER A 20 4.40 1.06 -10.24
CA SER A 20 4.68 1.69 -11.52
C SER A 20 5.69 2.83 -11.42
N ASP A 21 5.91 3.40 -10.24
CA ASP A 21 6.85 4.50 -10.00
C ASP A 21 8.30 4.01 -9.82
N LEU A 22 8.58 2.71 -9.90
CA LEU A 22 9.95 2.21 -9.80
C LEU A 22 10.83 2.76 -10.92
N LYS A 23 12.11 3.05 -10.62
CA LYS A 23 13.11 3.50 -11.60
C LYS A 23 13.24 2.57 -12.82
N LYS A 24 12.96 1.27 -12.65
CA LYS A 24 12.92 0.28 -13.75
C LYS A 24 11.89 0.64 -14.83
N TYR A 25 10.82 1.32 -14.44
CA TYR A 25 9.75 1.79 -15.32
C TYR A 25 9.87 3.29 -15.62
N PHE A 26 11.04 3.88 -15.43
CA PHE A 26 11.28 5.33 -15.58
C PHE A 26 10.48 6.22 -14.61
N GLY A 27 9.97 5.65 -13.52
CA GLY A 27 9.35 6.42 -12.43
C GLY A 27 10.38 7.07 -11.49
N SER A 28 9.89 7.82 -10.50
CA SER A 28 10.75 8.56 -9.56
C SER A 28 11.52 7.64 -8.60
N GLY A 29 10.94 6.48 -8.27
CA GLY A 29 11.49 5.48 -7.35
C GLY A 29 11.47 5.92 -5.89
N LEU A 30 10.79 7.01 -5.58
CA LEU A 30 10.70 7.61 -4.24
C LEU A 30 9.59 6.95 -3.40
N TYR A 31 8.58 6.39 -4.05
CA TYR A 31 7.44 5.77 -3.40
C TYR A 31 7.70 4.27 -3.33
N LYS A 32 8.00 3.76 -2.14
CA LYS A 32 8.12 2.32 -1.88
C LYS A 32 7.43 1.98 -0.58
N ASN A 33 6.59 0.95 -0.62
CA ASN A 33 5.99 0.40 0.58
C ASN A 33 6.64 -0.95 0.89
N THR A 34 7.40 -0.99 1.98
CA THR A 34 7.83 -2.26 2.58
C THR A 34 6.60 -3.02 3.09
N ILE A 35 6.81 -4.23 3.62
CA ILE A 35 5.75 -5.00 4.27
C ILE A 35 5.04 -4.13 5.32
N ARG A 36 3.73 -3.94 5.16
CA ARG A 36 2.89 -3.20 6.10
C ARG A 36 1.98 -4.17 6.84
N THR A 37 1.88 -4.00 8.14
CA THR A 37 0.90 -4.72 8.97
C THR A 37 -0.41 -3.94 8.95
N THR A 38 -1.53 -4.64 8.83
CA THR A 38 -2.85 -4.03 8.94
C THR A 38 -3.12 -3.56 10.37
N GLU A 39 -3.74 -2.40 10.51
CA GLU A 39 -4.24 -1.87 11.77
C GLU A 39 -5.72 -2.20 11.96
N ASP A 40 -6.14 -2.45 13.20
CA ASP A 40 -7.54 -2.69 13.59
C ASP A 40 -8.28 -1.34 13.69
N LYS A 41 -8.25 -0.57 12.61
CA LYS A 41 -8.94 0.72 12.46
C LYS A 41 -9.91 0.64 11.30
N PRO A 42 -11.22 0.80 11.53
CA PRO A 42 -12.19 0.70 10.47
C PRO A 42 -12.05 1.84 9.47
N TRP A 43 -12.06 1.51 8.18
CA TRP A 43 -11.95 2.47 7.08
C TRP A 43 -12.60 1.92 5.80
N HIS A 44 -13.21 2.79 4.98
CA HIS A 44 -13.91 2.42 3.74
C HIS A 44 -14.87 1.21 3.90
N PHE A 45 -15.66 1.19 4.99
CA PHE A 45 -16.58 0.08 5.31
C PHE A 45 -15.90 -1.27 5.49
N ARG A 46 -14.66 -1.28 5.99
CA ARG A 46 -13.91 -2.50 6.34
C ARG A 46 -13.30 -2.36 7.72
N ASP A 47 -13.12 -3.48 8.41
CA ASP A 47 -12.69 -3.51 9.82
C ASP A 47 -11.22 -3.14 10.02
N PHE A 48 -10.39 -3.37 9.00
CA PHE A 48 -8.95 -3.11 9.04
C PHE A 48 -8.58 -2.00 8.08
N SER A 49 -7.45 -1.34 8.34
CA SER A 49 -6.86 -0.39 7.41
C SER A 49 -5.35 -0.43 7.40
N VAL A 50 -4.76 0.21 6.40
CA VAL A 50 -3.31 0.31 6.25
C VAL A 50 -2.95 1.66 5.64
N ASP A 51 -1.84 2.21 6.10
CA ASP A 51 -1.27 3.43 5.55
C ASP A 51 -0.22 3.08 4.48
N VAL A 52 -0.45 3.54 3.25
CA VAL A 52 0.41 3.30 2.08
C VAL A 52 0.83 4.60 1.42
N LYS A 53 2.03 4.63 0.84
CA LYS A 53 2.50 5.73 0.01
C LYS A 53 2.03 5.51 -1.42
N LEU A 54 1.26 6.45 -1.96
CA LEU A 54 0.81 6.43 -3.35
C LEU A 54 1.68 7.38 -4.19
N PRO A 55 2.28 6.91 -5.29
CA PRO A 55 2.96 7.79 -6.23
C PRO A 55 1.97 8.64 -7.03
N PRO A 56 2.36 9.85 -7.48
CA PRO A 56 1.56 10.64 -8.40
C PRO A 56 1.44 9.94 -9.75
N LEU A 57 0.22 9.85 -10.29
CA LEU A 57 -0.09 9.20 -11.57
C LEU A 57 0.46 7.76 -11.71
N GLY A 58 0.58 7.06 -10.59
CA GLY A 58 1.06 5.68 -10.57
C GLY A 58 0.09 4.74 -9.87
N MET A 59 0.35 3.44 -10.01
CA MET A 59 -0.35 2.39 -9.30
C MET A 59 0.62 1.55 -8.48
N VAL A 60 0.16 1.12 -7.31
CA VAL A 60 0.83 0.17 -6.44
C VAL A 60 -0.11 -1.01 -6.20
N VAL A 61 0.43 -2.23 -6.25
CA VAL A 61 -0.32 -3.45 -6.02
C VAL A 61 0.24 -4.15 -4.80
N PHE A 62 -0.67 -4.50 -3.90
CA PHE A 62 -0.36 -5.19 -2.66
C PHE A 62 -0.92 -6.60 -2.69
N LYS A 63 -0.17 -7.54 -2.12
CA LYS A 63 -0.61 -8.91 -1.88
C LYS A 63 -0.48 -9.23 -0.40
N TYR A 64 -1.44 -9.96 0.14
CA TYR A 64 -1.29 -10.53 1.47
C TYR A 64 -0.10 -11.50 1.49
N SER A 65 0.84 -11.22 2.39
CA SER A 65 1.89 -12.18 2.75
C SER A 65 1.22 -13.31 3.53
N LYS A 66 1.54 -14.54 3.13
CA LYS A 66 1.15 -15.75 3.85
C LYS A 66 1.77 -15.75 5.25
#